data_AF-A0A7J8GHM3-F1
#
_entry.id   AF-A0A7J8GHM3-F1
#
_cell.length_a   1.000
_cell.length_b   1.000
_cell.length_c   1.000
_cell.angle_alpha   90.00
_cell.angle_beta   90.00
_cell.angle_gamma   90.00
#
_symmetry.space_group_name_H-M   'P 1'
#
loop_
_entity.id
_entity.type
_entity.pdbx_description
1 polymer ?
#
loop_
_entity_poly.entity_id
_entity_poly.type
_entity_poly.pdbx_seq_one_letter_code
_entity_poly.pdbx_strand_id
1 'polypeptide(L)'
;MSGRWQKEEMALKHMQATLQQQQAVLAKEVQDLKETLEFADQENQVAHLELGQVECQLKTTLEVLRERSLQCEDLRDTVENLKAKLASTIAENQKKDLEKRHQYSQELRGLTKQLQSLTLFLQTKLKEKAEPETLLKSTACAPAQERPLSTDSTFLGSILTAVADKEPESPPMSLLGSDKSAFTRVASMASFQPTEIPDMEKSLAEMSTITLELQSLCSLLQGSKEDAVRTLQRKINDLQARLQAQEEQHQEALKAKEADIEKLNQALCLRYKNEKELQEVIQQQNEKILEQIDKSGELISLREEVTQLTRSLRRAETETKVFQETLAGQLDPNSQPMVTNWIQEKVWLSQEVDKLRVMFLEMKNEKAKLTVKFQSHRNILEENLRRSDKELKKLDDIVQHIYETLLSIPEVVSGCKELQGLLEFLS
;
A
#
# COMPACT_ATOMS: atom_id res chain seq x y z
N MET A 1 -95.27 11.62 27.18
CA MET A 1 -94.33 12.47 26.40
C MET A 1 -93.03 12.83 27.12
N SER A 2 -92.95 12.77 28.45
CA SER A 2 -91.76 13.16 29.24
C SER A 2 -90.51 12.27 29.02
N GLY A 3 -90.66 10.96 28.82
CA GLY A 3 -89.50 10.06 28.65
C GLY A 3 -88.76 10.10 27.30
N ARG A 4 -89.28 10.80 26.29
CA ARG A 4 -88.59 10.98 24.99
C ARG A 4 -87.56 12.11 25.08
N TRP A 5 -87.95 13.24 25.69
CA TRP A 5 -87.08 14.39 25.92
C TRP A 5 -85.86 14.07 26.79
N GLN A 6 -86.04 13.29 27.86
CA GLN A 6 -84.91 12.86 28.70
C GLN A 6 -83.89 12.00 27.93
N LYS A 7 -84.33 11.17 26.98
CA LYS A 7 -83.43 10.37 26.16
C LYS A 7 -82.64 11.24 25.17
N GLU A 8 -83.30 12.20 24.54
CA GLU A 8 -82.63 13.17 23.66
C GLU A 8 -81.65 14.05 24.42
N GLU A 9 -82.00 14.54 25.61
CA GLU A 9 -81.10 15.35 26.43
C GLU A 9 -79.84 14.58 26.86
N MET A 10 -80.00 13.31 27.27
CA MET A 10 -78.86 12.45 27.61
C MET A 10 -78.00 12.13 26.39
N ALA A 11 -78.61 11.93 25.21
CA ALA A 11 -77.87 11.73 23.96
C ALA A 11 -77.09 12.99 23.55
N LEU A 12 -77.67 14.17 23.73
CA LEU A 12 -77.02 15.46 23.42
C LEU A 12 -75.83 15.70 24.36
N LYS A 13 -75.99 15.43 25.66
CA LYS A 13 -74.90 15.49 26.66
C LYS A 13 -73.77 14.50 26.33
N HIS A 14 -74.12 13.28 25.92
CA HIS A 14 -73.14 12.29 25.53
C HIS A 14 -72.37 12.70 24.26
N MET A 15 -73.08 13.23 23.26
CA MET A 15 -72.48 13.73 22.03
C MET A 15 -71.56 14.93 22.30
N GLN A 16 -71.97 15.84 23.18
CA GLN A 16 -71.16 16.99 23.59
C GLN A 16 -69.89 16.56 24.33
N ALA A 17 -69.97 15.61 25.26
CA ALA A 17 -68.81 15.07 25.96
C ALA A 17 -67.85 14.37 25.00
N THR A 18 -68.37 13.61 24.02
CA THR A 18 -67.57 12.95 22.99
C THR A 18 -66.84 13.97 22.11
N LEU A 19 -67.52 15.07 21.74
CA LEU A 19 -66.93 16.13 20.92
C LEU A 19 -65.82 16.88 21.68
N GLN A 20 -66.02 17.17 22.97
CA GLN A 20 -64.98 17.75 23.83
C GLN A 20 -63.77 16.82 23.99
N GLN A 21 -64.01 15.52 24.14
CA GLN A 21 -62.92 14.53 24.20
C GLN A 21 -62.14 14.48 22.88
N GLN A 22 -62.82 14.50 21.73
CA GLN A 22 -62.17 14.54 20.42
C GLN A 22 -61.36 15.83 20.23
N GLN A 23 -61.87 16.98 20.67
CA GLN A 23 -61.13 18.24 20.63
C GLN A 23 -59.86 18.19 21.49
N ALA A 24 -59.92 17.61 22.69
CA ALA A 24 -58.75 17.46 23.55
C ALA A 24 -57.70 16.53 22.94
N VAL A 25 -58.13 15.42 22.33
CA VAL A 25 -57.23 14.48 21.63
C VAL A 25 -56.57 15.17 20.44
N LEU A 26 -57.35 15.86 19.59
CA LEU A 26 -56.82 16.56 18.43
C LEU A 26 -55.83 17.66 18.83
N ALA A 27 -56.12 18.42 19.89
CA ALA A 27 -55.23 19.46 20.40
C ALA A 27 -53.89 18.86 20.87
N LYS A 28 -53.92 17.69 21.52
CA LYS A 28 -52.71 16.97 21.90
C LYS A 28 -51.94 16.45 20.68
N GLU A 29 -52.62 15.83 19.72
CA GLU A 29 -51.97 15.34 18.49
C GLU A 29 -51.30 16.47 17.70
N VAL A 30 -51.92 17.65 17.63
CA VAL A 30 -51.32 18.83 16.98
C VAL A 30 -50.07 19.30 17.73
N GLN A 31 -50.10 19.29 19.07
CA GLN A 31 -48.94 19.64 19.89
C GLN A 31 -47.80 18.63 19.72
N ASP A 32 -48.09 17.33 19.79
CA ASP A 32 -47.10 16.26 19.61
C ASP A 32 -46.46 16.31 18.20
N LEU A 33 -47.26 16.61 17.16
CA LEU A 33 -46.76 16.80 15.80
C LEU A 33 -45.86 18.02 15.68
N LYS A 34 -46.18 19.12 16.39
CA LYS A 34 -45.36 20.32 16.40
C LYS A 34 -44.00 20.05 17.04
N GLU A 35 -43.96 19.36 18.17
CA GLU A 35 -42.72 18.95 18.84
C GLU A 35 -41.87 18.02 17.96
N THR A 36 -42.51 17.09 17.26
CA THR A 36 -41.83 16.20 16.31
C THR A 36 -41.21 16.97 15.15
N LEU A 37 -41.92 17.97 14.62
CA LEU A 37 -41.41 18.83 13.55
C LEU A 37 -40.22 19.66 14.03
N GLU A 38 -40.29 20.23 15.23
CA GLU A 38 -39.20 21.01 15.83
C GLU A 38 -37.94 20.13 16.05
N PHE A 39 -38.12 18.89 16.50
CA PHE A 39 -37.02 17.95 16.64
C PHE A 39 -36.39 17.57 15.30
N ALA A 40 -37.22 17.30 14.28
CA ALA A 40 -36.72 17.00 12.93
C ALA A 40 -35.96 18.18 12.32
N ASP A 41 -36.40 19.42 12.58
CA ASP A 41 -35.69 20.62 12.13
C ASP A 41 -34.33 20.77 12.84
N GLN A 42 -34.27 20.50 14.14
CA GLN A 42 -33.01 20.49 14.90
C GLN A 42 -32.03 19.42 14.41
N GLU A 43 -32.51 18.18 14.19
CA GLU A 43 -31.68 17.12 13.62
C GLU A 43 -31.15 17.49 12.24
N ASN A 44 -31.98 18.12 11.40
CA ASN A 44 -31.57 18.58 10.08
C ASN A 44 -30.49 19.67 10.17
N GLN A 45 -30.65 20.63 11.08
CA GLN A 45 -29.62 21.67 11.32
C GLN A 45 -28.30 21.07 11.78
N VAL A 46 -28.34 20.09 12.69
CA VAL A 46 -27.14 19.37 13.15
C VAL A 46 -26.48 18.62 12.01
N ALA A 47 -27.26 17.88 11.20
CA ALA A 47 -26.74 17.15 10.05
C ALA A 47 -26.07 18.08 9.02
N HIS A 48 -26.66 19.27 8.77
CA HIS A 48 -26.05 20.27 7.91
C HIS A 48 -24.74 20.84 8.47
N LEU A 49 -24.65 21.07 9.78
CA LEU A 49 -23.42 21.52 10.44
C LEU A 49 -22.32 20.46 10.39
N GLU A 50 -22.64 19.20 10.70
CA GLU A 50 -21.70 18.08 10.65
C GLU A 50 -21.19 17.87 9.22
N LEU A 51 -22.09 17.93 8.23
CA LEU A 51 -21.72 17.83 6.81
C LEU A 51 -20.79 18.97 6.41
N GLY A 52 -21.10 20.21 6.80
CA GLY A 52 -20.22 21.36 6.53
C GLY A 52 -18.84 21.24 7.20
N GLN A 53 -18.76 20.64 8.39
CA GLN A 53 -17.49 20.37 9.06
C GLN A 53 -16.67 19.31 8.31
N VAL A 54 -17.30 18.22 7.89
CA VAL A 54 -16.64 17.16 7.10
C VAL A 54 -16.18 17.70 5.75
N GLU A 55 -16.98 18.50 5.07
CA GLU A 55 -16.59 19.17 3.81
C GLU A 55 -15.37 20.08 4.00
N CYS A 56 -15.34 20.87 5.09
CA CYS A 56 -14.18 21.70 5.43
C CYS A 56 -12.92 20.85 5.66
N GLN A 57 -13.03 19.77 6.44
CA GLN A 57 -11.91 18.85 6.71
C GLN A 57 -11.43 18.13 5.44
N LEU A 58 -12.35 17.74 4.57
CA LEU A 58 -12.00 17.11 3.30
C LEU A 58 -11.26 18.11 2.40
N LYS A 59 -11.72 19.37 2.35
CA LYS A 59 -11.08 20.42 1.56
C LYS A 59 -9.64 20.68 2.02
N THR A 60 -9.40 20.81 3.32
CA THR A 60 -8.05 21.03 3.86
C THR A 60 -7.15 19.82 3.61
N THR A 61 -7.65 18.60 3.79
CA THR A 61 -6.89 17.37 3.50
C THR A 61 -6.51 17.28 2.02
N LEU A 62 -7.43 17.68 1.13
CA LEU A 62 -7.21 17.70 -0.31
C LEU A 62 -6.15 18.74 -0.70
N GLU A 63 -6.18 19.94 -0.11
CA GLU A 63 -5.15 20.97 -0.30
C GLU A 63 -3.75 20.47 0.11
N VAL A 64 -3.64 19.83 1.27
CA VAL A 64 -2.37 19.22 1.73
C VAL A 64 -1.88 18.12 0.78
N LEU A 65 -2.79 17.27 0.27
CA LEU A 65 -2.43 16.22 -0.70
C LEU A 65 -1.96 16.79 -2.03
N ARG A 66 -2.57 17.89 -2.51
CA ARG A 66 -2.11 18.60 -3.71
C ARG A 66 -0.72 19.17 -3.50
N GLU A 67 -0.45 19.81 -2.36
CA GLU A 67 0.86 20.35 -2.04
C GLU A 67 1.94 19.26 -1.95
N ARG A 68 1.64 18.13 -1.27
CA ARG A 68 2.55 16.99 -1.23
C ARG A 68 2.83 16.41 -2.62
N SER A 69 1.80 16.35 -3.47
CA SER A 69 1.95 15.82 -4.84
C SER A 69 2.89 16.71 -5.66
N LEU A 70 2.74 18.03 -5.56
CA LEU A 70 3.64 19.00 -6.19
C LEU A 70 5.08 18.83 -5.67
N GLN A 71 5.27 18.70 -4.35
CA GLN A 71 6.60 18.43 -3.78
C GLN A 71 7.22 17.13 -4.31
N CYS A 72 6.43 16.08 -4.52
CA CYS A 72 6.90 14.83 -5.11
C CYS A 72 7.30 14.99 -6.58
N GLU A 73 6.63 15.86 -7.35
CA GLU A 73 7.00 16.21 -8.73
C GLU A 73 8.31 17.00 -8.74
N ASP A 74 8.45 18.05 -7.92
CA ASP A 74 9.69 18.82 -7.79
C ASP A 74 10.89 17.93 -7.40
N LEU A 75 10.68 17.00 -6.45
CA LEU A 75 11.71 16.04 -6.06
C LEU A 75 12.08 15.08 -7.21
N ARG A 76 11.12 14.68 -8.03
CA ARG A 76 11.39 13.85 -9.21
C ARG A 76 12.27 14.58 -10.22
N ASP A 77 11.92 15.84 -10.51
CA ASP A 77 12.67 16.68 -11.45
C ASP A 77 14.10 16.94 -10.96
N THR A 78 14.28 17.20 -9.66
CA THR A 78 15.62 17.35 -9.09
C THR A 78 16.44 16.07 -9.18
N VAL A 79 15.84 14.90 -8.93
CA VAL A 79 16.51 13.61 -9.08
C VAL A 79 16.91 13.36 -10.54
N GLU A 80 16.04 13.63 -11.51
CA GLU A 80 16.36 13.49 -12.94
C GLU A 80 17.49 14.44 -13.36
N ASN A 81 17.46 15.69 -12.90
CA ASN A 81 18.51 16.66 -13.16
C ASN A 81 19.86 16.22 -12.57
N LEU A 82 19.87 15.72 -11.33
CA LEU A 82 21.07 15.18 -10.69
C LEU A 82 21.61 13.95 -11.42
N LYS A 83 20.74 13.04 -11.89
CA LYS A 83 21.14 11.91 -12.73
C LYS A 83 21.80 12.39 -14.03
N ALA A 84 21.24 13.39 -14.71
CA ALA A 84 21.82 13.96 -15.91
C ALA A 84 23.19 14.63 -15.66
N LYS A 85 23.31 15.38 -14.56
CA LYS A 85 24.59 15.98 -14.13
C LYS A 85 25.64 14.92 -13.84
N LEU A 86 25.28 13.85 -13.13
CA LEU A 86 26.18 12.74 -12.84
C LEU A 86 26.67 12.07 -14.12
N ALA A 87 25.77 11.77 -15.06
CA ALA A 87 26.13 11.19 -16.36
C ALA A 87 27.09 12.10 -17.14
N SER A 88 26.85 13.42 -17.14
CA SER A 88 27.73 14.42 -17.76
C SER A 88 29.13 14.43 -17.13
N THR A 89 29.21 14.45 -15.80
CA THR A 89 30.50 14.42 -15.09
C THR A 89 31.28 13.12 -15.34
N ILE A 90 30.60 11.98 -15.40
CA ILE A 90 31.22 10.69 -15.75
C ILE A 90 31.80 10.76 -17.17
N ALA A 91 31.03 11.23 -18.14
CA ALA A 91 31.48 11.36 -19.53
C ALA A 91 32.68 12.33 -19.66
N GLU A 92 32.66 13.45 -18.94
CA GLU A 92 33.77 14.41 -18.93
C GLU A 92 35.04 13.82 -18.32
N ASN A 93 34.94 13.07 -17.22
CA ASN A 93 36.08 12.38 -16.61
C ASN A 93 36.64 11.29 -17.54
N GLN A 94 35.79 10.48 -18.16
CA GLN A 94 36.23 9.47 -19.13
C GLN A 94 36.97 10.11 -20.32
N LYS A 95 36.50 11.27 -20.79
CA LYS A 95 37.18 12.03 -21.86
C LYS A 95 38.55 12.52 -21.40
N LYS A 96 38.65 13.12 -20.21
CA LYS A 96 39.93 13.57 -19.63
C LYS A 96 40.92 12.41 -19.47
N ASP A 97 40.45 11.24 -19.04
CA ASP A 97 41.30 10.05 -18.90
C ASP A 97 41.79 9.51 -20.25
N LEU A 98 40.94 9.56 -21.29
CA LEU A 98 41.34 9.23 -22.66
C LEU A 98 42.42 10.18 -23.18
N GLU A 99 42.25 11.49 -22.96
CA GLU A 99 43.25 12.50 -23.34
C GLU A 99 44.60 12.26 -22.64
N LYS A 100 44.61 11.99 -21.33
CA LYS A 100 45.83 11.62 -20.59
C LYS A 100 46.48 10.35 -21.13
N ARG A 101 45.69 9.30 -21.40
CA ARG A 101 46.20 8.06 -22.02
C ARG A 101 46.83 8.32 -23.38
N HIS A 102 46.23 9.19 -24.19
CA HIS A 102 46.82 9.60 -25.48
C HIS A 102 48.15 10.34 -25.30
N GLN A 103 48.26 11.25 -24.33
CA GLN A 103 49.51 11.95 -24.02
C GLN A 103 50.62 10.96 -23.62
N TYR A 104 50.36 10.08 -22.65
CA TYR A 104 51.33 9.06 -22.25
C TYR A 104 51.74 8.15 -23.41
N SER A 105 50.80 7.75 -24.28
CA SER A 105 51.11 6.96 -25.47
C SER A 105 52.05 7.69 -26.45
N GLN A 106 51.89 9.01 -26.60
CA GLN A 106 52.78 9.82 -27.44
C GLN A 106 54.19 9.91 -26.85
N GLU A 107 54.31 10.11 -25.53
CA GLU A 107 55.60 10.11 -24.82
C GLU A 107 56.33 8.76 -24.97
N LEU A 108 55.60 7.66 -24.75
CA LEU A 108 56.13 6.28 -24.88
C LEU A 108 56.61 5.99 -26.30
N ARG A 109 55.88 6.49 -27.32
CA ARG A 109 56.31 6.43 -28.73
C ARG A 109 57.59 7.23 -28.97
N GLY A 110 57.74 8.40 -28.34
CA GLY A 110 58.95 9.21 -28.40
C GLY A 110 60.17 8.47 -27.83
N LEU A 111 60.04 7.92 -26.63
CA LEU A 111 61.07 7.09 -25.98
C LEU A 111 61.42 5.86 -26.81
N THR A 112 60.42 5.19 -27.40
CA THR A 112 60.62 4.02 -28.27
C THR A 112 61.48 4.39 -29.48
N LYS A 113 61.23 5.54 -30.11
CA LYS A 113 62.05 6.03 -31.24
C LYS A 113 63.50 6.30 -30.81
N GLN A 114 63.71 6.88 -29.63
CA GLN A 114 65.06 7.12 -29.09
C GLN A 114 65.80 5.80 -28.79
N LEU A 115 65.08 4.81 -28.24
CA LEU A 115 65.66 3.49 -28.00
C LEU A 115 66.02 2.79 -29.31
N GLN A 116 65.16 2.89 -30.34
CA GLN A 116 65.44 2.36 -31.67
C GLN A 116 66.65 3.03 -32.33
N SER A 117 66.77 4.36 -32.24
CA SER A 117 67.94 5.06 -32.79
C SER A 117 69.24 4.68 -32.05
N LEU A 118 69.19 4.54 -30.72
CA LEU A 118 70.31 4.04 -29.92
C LEU A 118 70.68 2.60 -30.32
N THR A 119 69.68 1.73 -30.49
CA THR A 119 69.87 0.33 -30.89
C THR A 119 70.51 0.23 -32.27
N LEU A 120 70.03 1.01 -33.23
CA LEU A 120 70.61 1.10 -34.57
C LEU A 120 72.05 1.64 -34.53
N PHE A 121 72.31 2.67 -33.71
CA PHE A 121 73.65 3.20 -33.51
C PHE A 121 74.62 2.18 -32.91
N LEU A 122 74.17 1.41 -31.92
CA LEU A 122 74.97 0.33 -31.34
C LEU A 122 75.21 -0.80 -32.36
N GLN A 123 74.19 -1.17 -33.14
CA GLN A 123 74.32 -2.16 -34.22
C GLN A 123 75.29 -1.70 -35.32
N THR A 124 75.26 -0.43 -35.74
CA THR A 124 76.21 0.10 -36.71
C THR A 124 77.62 0.18 -36.14
N LYS A 125 77.80 0.53 -34.85
CA LYS A 125 79.11 0.48 -34.18
C LYS A 125 79.66 -0.94 -34.02
N LEU A 126 78.78 -1.93 -33.82
CA LEU A 126 79.16 -3.35 -33.82
C LEU A 126 79.58 -3.82 -35.22
N LYS A 127 78.91 -3.34 -36.28
CA LYS A 127 79.29 -3.60 -37.68
C LYS A 127 80.52 -2.81 -38.14
N GLU A 128 80.79 -1.62 -37.62
CA GLU A 128 82.04 -0.88 -37.90
C GLU A 128 83.29 -1.58 -37.32
N LYS A 129 83.12 -2.45 -36.32
CA LYS A 129 84.18 -3.36 -35.84
C LYS A 129 84.28 -4.66 -36.65
N ALA A 130 83.43 -4.84 -37.66
CA ALA A 130 83.41 -6.05 -38.47
C ALA A 130 82.89 -5.75 -39.89
N GLU A 131 83.80 -5.47 -40.83
CA GLU A 131 83.56 -5.67 -42.26
C GLU A 131 84.86 -6.04 -43.01
N PRO A 132 84.80 -6.77 -44.16
CA PRO A 132 83.74 -7.71 -44.57
C PRO A 132 84.23 -8.94 -45.37
N GLU A 133 83.41 -9.98 -45.52
CA GLU A 133 83.39 -10.84 -46.72
C GLU A 133 81.99 -11.47 -46.98
N THR A 134 81.26 -10.78 -47.87
CA THR A 134 80.54 -11.27 -49.07
C THR A 134 79.73 -12.59 -49.11
N LEU A 135 78.43 -12.45 -49.44
CA LEU A 135 77.77 -12.81 -50.73
C LEU A 135 76.49 -13.69 -50.67
N LEU A 136 75.51 -13.19 -51.44
CA LEU A 136 74.55 -13.90 -52.32
C LEU A 136 73.13 -14.30 -51.83
N LYS A 137 72.20 -13.40 -52.22
CA LYS A 137 71.09 -13.59 -53.19
C LYS A 137 69.80 -14.34 -52.81
N SER A 138 68.72 -13.64 -53.23
CA SER A 138 67.42 -14.13 -53.75
C SER A 138 66.40 -14.62 -52.72
N THR A 139 65.09 -14.33 -52.79
CA THR A 139 64.23 -13.75 -53.84
C THR A 139 62.86 -13.38 -53.24
N ALA A 140 62.22 -12.39 -53.85
CA ALA A 140 60.77 -12.26 -54.12
C ALA A 140 59.73 -11.92 -53.02
N CYS A 141 58.91 -10.93 -53.41
CA CYS A 141 57.46 -10.73 -53.17
C CYS A 141 56.94 -10.13 -51.85
N ALA A 142 56.48 -8.87 -51.95
CA ALA A 142 55.24 -8.39 -51.34
C ALA A 142 54.04 -8.76 -52.27
N PRO A 143 52.73 -8.59 -51.93
CA PRO A 143 52.14 -7.82 -50.81
C PRO A 143 50.87 -8.48 -50.15
N ALA A 144 50.16 -7.67 -49.34
CA ALA A 144 48.72 -7.72 -48.98
C ALA A 144 48.31 -8.23 -47.57
N GLN A 145 48.03 -7.26 -46.71
CA GLN A 145 46.70 -6.97 -46.11
C GLN A 145 45.80 -8.16 -45.72
N GLU A 146 45.53 -8.31 -44.41
CA GLU A 146 44.16 -8.40 -43.86
C GLU A 146 44.18 -8.38 -42.32
N ARG A 147 43.37 -7.48 -41.75
CA ARG A 147 42.78 -7.61 -40.41
C ARG A 147 41.39 -8.22 -40.62
N PRO A 148 40.86 -9.00 -39.68
CA PRO A 148 40.03 -8.38 -38.65
C PRO A 148 40.20 -8.93 -37.22
N LEU A 149 40.06 -8.00 -36.27
CA LEU A 149 39.27 -8.09 -35.03
C LEU A 149 38.89 -9.49 -34.49
N SER A 150 39.26 -9.79 -33.24
CA SER A 150 38.30 -10.26 -32.23
C SER A 150 38.92 -10.17 -30.83
N THR A 151 38.26 -9.36 -30.02
CA THR A 151 38.16 -9.32 -28.56
C THR A 151 38.23 -10.72 -27.92
N ASP A 152 39.00 -10.86 -26.83
CA ASP A 152 38.51 -11.30 -25.52
C ASP A 152 39.66 -11.36 -24.51
N SER A 153 39.74 -10.32 -23.67
CA SER A 153 40.63 -10.25 -22.53
C SER A 153 39.97 -10.89 -21.31
N THR A 154 40.26 -12.16 -21.05
CA THR A 154 39.99 -12.78 -19.74
C THR A 154 41.21 -12.53 -18.84
N PHE A 155 41.14 -11.46 -18.03
CA PHE A 155 42.14 -11.16 -17.01
C PHE A 155 41.69 -11.76 -15.68
N LEU A 156 42.11 -12.98 -15.39
CA LEU A 156 42.12 -13.53 -14.03
C LEU A 156 43.56 -13.53 -13.55
N GLY A 157 43.87 -12.54 -12.72
CA GLY A 157 45.08 -12.53 -11.93
C GLY A 157 45.00 -13.63 -10.86
N SER A 158 46.03 -14.46 -10.78
CA SER A 158 46.30 -15.22 -9.57
C SER A 158 47.80 -15.27 -9.34
N ILE A 159 48.18 -14.83 -8.14
CA ILE A 159 49.51 -14.63 -7.62
C ILE A 159 49.98 -15.94 -6.97
N LEU A 160 51.22 -16.33 -7.30
CA LEU A 160 52.19 -17.18 -6.59
C LEU A 160 51.72 -18.19 -5.53
N THR A 161 52.24 -19.42 -5.66
CA THR A 161 52.59 -20.27 -4.51
C THR A 161 53.89 -21.00 -4.83
N ALA A 162 55.01 -20.46 -4.34
CA ALA A 162 56.28 -21.16 -4.24
C ALA A 162 56.41 -21.67 -2.81
N VAL A 163 56.45 -22.99 -2.64
CA VAL A 163 56.69 -23.67 -1.36
C VAL A 163 58.15 -24.08 -1.34
N ALA A 164 58.88 -23.55 -0.36
CA ALA A 164 60.12 -24.11 0.13
C ALA A 164 59.83 -25.45 0.84
N ASP A 165 60.73 -26.42 0.73
CA ASP A 165 61.50 -26.92 1.88
C ASP A 165 62.37 -28.13 1.48
N LYS A 166 63.49 -28.26 2.20
CA LYS A 166 64.36 -29.44 2.40
C LYS A 166 65.60 -29.60 1.52
N GLU A 167 66.68 -28.98 1.99
CA GLU A 167 68.02 -29.58 2.02
C GLU A 167 68.02 -30.95 2.75
N PRO A 168 68.95 -31.83 2.36
CA PRO A 168 69.67 -32.62 3.35
C PRO A 168 71.19 -32.47 3.23
N GLU A 169 71.79 -32.19 4.39
CA GLU A 169 73.13 -32.55 4.90
C GLU A 169 74.18 -33.13 3.94
N SER A 170 75.37 -32.54 3.95
CA SER A 170 76.62 -33.17 3.52
C SER A 170 77.58 -33.30 4.72
N PRO A 171 78.14 -34.49 5.00
CA PRO A 171 79.21 -34.70 5.97
C PRO A 171 80.61 -34.71 5.29
N PRO A 172 81.71 -34.71 6.07
CA PRO A 172 83.00 -34.13 5.68
C PRO A 172 83.93 -35.15 5.00
N MET A 173 84.84 -34.68 4.14
CA MET A 173 85.90 -35.53 3.56
C MET A 173 87.30 -34.90 3.67
N SER A 174 88.02 -35.46 4.64
CA SER A 174 89.43 -35.86 4.70
C SER A 174 90.48 -35.18 3.81
N LEU A 175 91.49 -34.64 4.50
CA LEU A 175 92.91 -34.70 4.17
C LEU A 175 93.31 -35.94 3.35
N LEU A 176 93.93 -35.70 2.19
CA LEU A 176 94.95 -36.61 1.64
C LEU A 176 95.98 -35.79 0.84
N GLY A 177 97.23 -35.88 1.29
CA GLY A 177 98.38 -35.27 0.64
C GLY A 177 98.73 -35.94 -0.68
N SER A 178 99.42 -35.19 -1.54
CA SER A 178 100.04 -35.69 -2.76
C SER A 178 101.45 -35.12 -2.88
N ASP A 179 102.45 -35.99 -2.67
CA ASP A 179 103.89 -35.73 -2.61
C ASP A 179 104.56 -35.62 -3.99
N LYS A 180 103.98 -34.87 -4.94
CA LYS A 180 104.63 -34.62 -6.25
C LYS A 180 104.29 -33.24 -6.79
N SER A 181 104.88 -32.20 -6.21
CA SER A 181 105.02 -30.91 -6.92
C SER A 181 106.37 -30.27 -6.65
N ALA A 182 107.10 -30.04 -7.73
CA ALA A 182 108.53 -29.76 -7.80
C ALA A 182 108.81 -28.26 -7.98
N PHE A 183 108.35 -27.41 -7.05
CA PHE A 183 108.85 -26.04 -6.94
C PHE A 183 109.26 -25.74 -5.51
N THR A 184 110.57 -25.59 -5.36
CA THR A 184 111.29 -25.43 -4.10
C THR A 184 111.02 -24.07 -3.46
N ARG A 185 110.95 -24.11 -2.13
CA ARG A 185 110.81 -23.02 -1.16
C ARG A 185 111.53 -21.73 -1.54
N VAL A 186 110.81 -20.61 -1.45
CA VAL A 186 111.40 -19.33 -1.06
C VAL A 186 111.11 -19.15 0.43
N ALA A 187 112.18 -19.15 1.22
CA ALA A 187 112.16 -18.74 2.61
C ALA A 187 111.77 -17.25 2.69
N SER A 188 110.62 -16.95 3.29
CA SER A 188 110.26 -15.58 3.63
C SER A 188 110.86 -15.27 5.00
N MET A 189 112.12 -14.80 5.01
CA MET A 189 112.66 -14.02 6.12
C MET A 189 112.35 -12.55 5.87
N ALA A 190 111.23 -12.10 6.39
CA ALA A 190 111.06 -10.72 6.85
C ALA A 190 109.99 -10.77 7.95
N SER A 191 110.47 -10.88 9.18
CA SER A 191 109.75 -10.49 10.37
C SER A 191 109.36 -9.02 10.24
N PHE A 192 108.23 -8.75 9.61
CA PHE A 192 107.41 -7.62 10.02
C PHE A 192 106.57 -8.14 11.16
N GLN A 193 106.94 -7.79 12.39
CA GLN A 193 105.90 -7.49 13.36
C GLN A 193 105.15 -6.27 12.83
N PRO A 194 103.82 -6.33 12.72
CA PRO A 194 102.99 -5.22 13.12
C PRO A 194 102.63 -5.46 14.58
N THR A 195 103.42 -4.83 15.44
CA THR A 195 102.88 -4.22 16.65
C THR A 195 101.67 -3.38 16.20
N GLU A 196 100.52 -3.60 16.84
CA GLU A 196 99.20 -2.98 16.61
C GLU A 196 98.35 -3.50 15.42
N ILE A 197 97.73 -4.69 15.56
CA ILE A 197 96.43 -4.99 14.92
C ILE A 197 95.38 -5.61 15.88
N PRO A 198 95.20 -5.18 17.15
CA PRO A 198 93.99 -5.50 17.90
C PRO A 198 92.72 -4.94 17.21
N ASP A 199 92.87 -3.98 16.31
CA ASP A 199 91.78 -3.19 15.73
C ASP A 199 91.05 -3.90 14.57
N MET A 200 91.74 -4.66 13.70
CA MET A 200 91.12 -5.35 12.56
C MET A 200 90.40 -6.66 12.94
N GLU A 201 90.95 -7.44 13.87
CA GLU A 201 90.33 -8.69 14.32
C GLU A 201 89.07 -8.42 15.16
N LYS A 202 89.13 -7.36 15.97
CA LYS A 202 88.00 -6.83 16.74
C LYS A 202 86.95 -6.23 15.81
N SER A 203 87.36 -5.50 14.76
CA SER A 203 86.50 -5.05 13.66
C SER A 203 85.82 -6.20 12.91
N LEU A 204 86.54 -7.30 12.63
CA LEU A 204 85.97 -8.49 11.98
C LEU A 204 84.95 -9.21 12.87
N ALA A 205 85.24 -9.34 14.16
CA ALA A 205 84.31 -9.89 15.15
C ALA A 205 83.07 -9.01 15.32
N GLU A 206 83.25 -7.69 15.40
CA GLU A 206 82.18 -6.68 15.45
C GLU A 206 81.31 -6.72 14.18
N MET A 207 81.93 -6.83 13.01
CA MET A 207 81.22 -6.98 11.73
C MET A 207 80.46 -8.31 11.68
N SER A 208 81.02 -9.41 12.18
CA SER A 208 80.31 -10.69 12.29
C SER A 208 79.11 -10.60 13.23
N THR A 209 79.23 -9.90 14.37
CA THR A 209 78.10 -9.68 15.29
C THR A 209 77.01 -8.81 14.66
N ILE A 210 77.37 -7.72 13.97
CA ILE A 210 76.42 -6.85 13.26
C ILE A 210 75.71 -7.63 12.14
N THR A 211 76.42 -8.51 11.45
CA THR A 211 75.83 -9.35 10.39
C THR A 211 74.82 -10.36 10.96
N LEU A 212 75.12 -10.96 12.12
CA LEU A 212 74.19 -11.85 12.83
C LEU A 212 72.96 -11.10 13.38
N GLU A 213 73.15 -9.91 13.92
CA GLU A 213 72.06 -9.04 14.37
C GLU A 213 71.16 -8.62 13.19
N LEU A 214 71.76 -8.27 12.05
CA LEU A 214 71.03 -7.95 10.82
C LEU A 214 70.24 -9.16 10.32
N GLN A 215 70.83 -10.36 10.33
CA GLN A 215 70.16 -11.60 9.92
C GLN A 215 68.99 -11.95 10.86
N SER A 216 69.15 -11.73 12.17
CA SER A 216 68.10 -11.87 13.17
C SER A 216 66.95 -10.88 12.91
N LEU A 217 67.27 -9.61 12.66
CA LEU A 217 66.28 -8.57 12.33
C LEU A 217 65.54 -8.87 11.01
N CYS A 218 66.24 -9.36 9.99
CA CYS A 218 65.63 -9.78 8.74
C CYS A 218 64.65 -10.94 8.95
N SER A 219 65.03 -11.93 9.77
CA SER A 219 64.17 -13.08 10.11
C SER A 219 62.93 -12.64 10.90
N LEU A 220 63.11 -11.74 11.88
CA LEU A 220 62.01 -11.18 12.67
C LEU A 220 61.05 -10.35 11.80
N LEU A 221 61.59 -9.52 10.89
CA LEU A 221 60.80 -8.74 9.95
C LEU A 221 60.01 -9.66 8.99
N GLN A 222 60.62 -10.75 8.52
CA GLN A 222 59.96 -11.73 7.67
C GLN A 222 58.82 -12.43 8.43
N GLY A 223 59.07 -12.90 9.66
CA GLY A 223 58.04 -13.50 10.51
C GLY A 223 56.86 -12.55 10.79
N SER A 224 57.16 -11.28 11.11
CA SER A 224 56.13 -10.26 11.33
C SER A 224 55.28 -9.99 10.08
N LYS A 225 55.89 -9.96 8.89
CA LYS A 225 55.16 -9.83 7.62
C LYS A 225 54.28 -11.04 7.35
N GLU A 226 54.79 -12.25 7.58
CA GLU A 226 54.02 -13.49 7.40
C GLU A 226 52.83 -13.59 8.37
N ASP A 227 53.00 -13.15 9.63
CA ASP A 227 51.91 -13.04 10.60
C ASP A 227 50.85 -12.00 10.17
N ALA A 228 51.29 -10.85 9.65
CA ALA A 228 50.40 -9.81 9.14
C ALA A 228 49.60 -10.32 7.92
N VAL A 229 50.25 -11.01 6.97
CA VAL A 229 49.59 -11.64 5.82
C VAL A 229 48.58 -12.69 6.26
N ARG A 230 48.96 -13.59 7.18
CA ARG A 230 48.03 -14.59 7.75
C ARG A 230 46.82 -13.95 8.42
N THR A 231 47.03 -12.84 9.13
CA THR A 231 45.94 -12.11 9.80
C THR A 231 45.01 -11.43 8.80
N LEU A 232 45.56 -10.80 7.75
CA LEU A 232 44.76 -10.21 6.68
C LEU A 232 43.98 -11.26 5.90
N GLN A 233 44.60 -12.40 5.57
CA GLN A 233 43.93 -13.50 4.89
C GLN A 233 42.73 -14.02 5.71
N ARG A 234 42.90 -14.18 7.02
CA ARG A 234 41.80 -14.57 7.91
C ARG A 234 40.66 -13.56 7.89
N LYS A 235 40.97 -12.26 7.97
CA LYS A 235 39.96 -11.18 7.87
C LYS A 235 39.24 -11.18 6.52
N ILE A 236 39.96 -11.42 5.42
CA ILE A 236 39.35 -11.50 4.08
C ILE A 236 38.35 -12.65 4.04
N ASN A 237 38.74 -13.83 4.53
CA ASN A 237 37.87 -15.00 4.56
C ASN A 237 36.62 -14.76 5.45
N ASP A 238 36.80 -14.18 6.64
CA ASP A 238 35.70 -13.85 7.55
C ASP A 238 34.73 -12.83 6.93
N LEU A 239 35.26 -11.81 6.24
CA LEU A 239 34.44 -10.81 5.54
C LEU A 239 33.70 -11.42 4.36
N GLN A 240 34.33 -12.33 3.61
CA GLN A 240 33.67 -13.06 2.52
C GLN A 240 32.51 -13.93 3.04
N ALA A 241 32.71 -14.65 4.14
CA ALA A 241 31.66 -15.46 4.76
C ALA A 241 30.48 -14.60 5.24
N ARG A 242 30.77 -13.44 5.86
CA ARG A 242 29.73 -12.48 6.27
C ARG A 242 28.97 -11.89 5.10
N LEU A 243 29.66 -11.55 4.01
CA LEU A 243 29.03 -11.03 2.80
C LEU A 243 28.06 -12.07 2.22
N GLN A 244 28.51 -13.32 2.12
CA GLN A 244 27.70 -14.41 1.58
C GLN A 244 26.45 -14.69 2.44
N ALA A 245 26.61 -14.75 3.77
CA ALA A 245 25.47 -14.91 4.67
C ALA A 245 24.45 -13.75 4.56
N GLN A 246 24.95 -12.53 4.38
CA GLN A 246 24.10 -11.35 4.18
C GLN A 246 23.37 -11.39 2.82
N GLU A 247 24.04 -11.84 1.76
CA GLU A 247 23.44 -12.04 0.43
C GLU A 247 22.30 -13.07 0.49
N GLU A 248 22.54 -14.22 1.13
CA GLU A 248 21.55 -15.29 1.32
C GLU A 248 20.34 -14.78 2.11
N GLN A 249 20.58 -14.06 3.21
CA GLN A 249 19.52 -13.45 4.02
C GLN A 249 18.67 -12.44 3.21
N HIS A 250 19.30 -11.57 2.44
CA HIS A 250 18.58 -10.62 1.58
C HIS A 250 17.79 -11.33 0.49
N GLN A 251 18.33 -12.39 -0.08
CA GLN A 251 17.66 -13.16 -1.13
C GLN A 251 16.44 -13.93 -0.59
N GLU A 252 16.51 -14.48 0.62
CA GLU A 252 15.36 -15.06 1.31
C GLU A 252 14.30 -14.00 1.63
N ALA A 253 14.71 -12.83 2.12
CA ALA A 253 13.82 -11.71 2.40
C ALA A 253 13.11 -11.23 1.13
N LEU A 254 13.81 -11.13 0.00
CA LEU A 254 13.23 -10.78 -1.30
C LEU A 254 12.18 -11.80 -1.74
N LYS A 255 12.49 -13.11 -1.67
CA LYS A 255 11.53 -14.18 -2.00
C LYS A 255 10.28 -14.13 -1.13
N ALA A 256 10.43 -13.84 0.16
CA ALA A 256 9.29 -13.68 1.07
C ALA A 256 8.41 -12.48 0.66
N LYS A 257 9.03 -11.34 0.31
CA LYS A 257 8.31 -10.16 -0.18
C LYS A 257 7.62 -10.40 -1.52
N GLU A 258 8.26 -11.12 -2.44
CA GLU A 258 7.64 -11.53 -3.72
C GLU A 258 6.41 -12.41 -3.50
N ALA A 259 6.50 -13.39 -2.60
CA ALA A 259 5.36 -14.24 -2.24
C ALA A 259 4.20 -13.44 -1.63
N ASP A 260 4.50 -12.43 -0.80
CA ASP A 260 3.48 -11.55 -0.23
C ASP A 260 2.82 -10.66 -1.31
N ILE A 261 3.60 -10.12 -2.24
CA ILE A 261 3.09 -9.36 -3.39
C ILE A 261 2.16 -10.24 -4.24
N GLU A 262 2.55 -11.49 -4.50
CA GLU A 262 1.73 -12.40 -5.30
C GLU A 262 0.40 -12.74 -4.59
N LYS A 263 0.42 -12.98 -3.27
CA LYS A 263 -0.81 -13.14 -2.48
C LYS A 263 -1.72 -11.92 -2.54
N LEU A 264 -1.15 -10.72 -2.41
CA LEU A 264 -1.90 -9.46 -2.49
C LEU A 264 -2.51 -9.26 -3.89
N ASN A 265 -1.76 -9.55 -4.95
CA ASN A 265 -2.26 -9.49 -6.32
C ASN A 265 -3.41 -10.47 -6.56
N GLN A 266 -3.31 -11.70 -6.07
CA GLN A 266 -4.41 -12.68 -6.15
C GLN A 266 -5.67 -12.18 -5.41
N ALA A 267 -5.50 -11.64 -4.19
CA ALA A 267 -6.61 -11.06 -3.43
C ALA A 267 -7.25 -9.86 -4.15
N LEU A 268 -6.44 -9.02 -4.79
CA LEU A 268 -6.91 -7.87 -5.58
C LEU A 268 -7.69 -8.33 -6.83
N CYS A 269 -7.20 -9.34 -7.55
CA CYS A 269 -7.93 -9.91 -8.69
C CYS A 269 -9.28 -10.50 -8.28
N LEU A 270 -9.36 -11.17 -7.13
CA LEU A 270 -10.63 -11.69 -6.59
C LEU A 270 -11.57 -10.54 -6.19
N ARG A 271 -11.07 -9.52 -5.51
CA ARG A 271 -11.83 -8.30 -5.18
C ARG A 271 -12.42 -7.66 -6.43
N TYR A 272 -11.63 -7.51 -7.48
CA TYR A 272 -12.08 -6.93 -8.74
C TYR A 272 -13.20 -7.75 -9.41
N LYS A 273 -13.10 -9.08 -9.41
CA LYS A 273 -14.14 -9.96 -9.93
C LYS A 273 -15.44 -9.82 -9.13
N ASN A 274 -15.35 -9.86 -7.80
CA ASN A 274 -16.51 -9.72 -6.93
C ASN A 274 -17.19 -8.35 -7.09
N GLU A 275 -16.41 -7.27 -7.24
CA GLU A 275 -16.93 -5.92 -7.49
C GLU A 275 -17.72 -5.87 -8.81
N LYS A 276 -17.18 -6.49 -9.87
CA LYS A 276 -17.86 -6.57 -11.15
C LYS A 276 -19.18 -7.35 -11.06
N GLU A 277 -19.18 -8.50 -10.38
CA GLU A 277 -20.39 -9.30 -10.15
C GLU A 277 -21.43 -8.52 -9.33
N LEU A 278 -20.99 -7.79 -8.29
CA LEU A 278 -21.86 -6.94 -7.49
C LEU A 278 -22.48 -5.83 -8.35
N GLN A 279 -21.70 -5.21 -9.23
CA GLN A 279 -22.18 -4.16 -10.11
C GLN A 279 -23.21 -4.68 -11.13
N GLU A 280 -23.02 -5.91 -11.65
CA GLU A 280 -24.00 -6.59 -12.50
C GLU A 280 -25.30 -6.86 -11.73
N VAL A 281 -25.24 -7.31 -10.47
CA VAL A 281 -26.42 -7.52 -9.62
C VAL A 281 -27.15 -6.21 -9.33
N ILE A 282 -26.42 -5.13 -9.02
CA ILE A 282 -27.02 -3.80 -8.80
C ILE A 282 -27.73 -3.32 -10.08
N GLN A 283 -27.11 -3.52 -11.25
CA GLN A 283 -27.71 -3.14 -12.52
C GLN A 283 -29.01 -3.92 -12.79
N GLN A 284 -29.01 -5.24 -12.57
CA GLN A 284 -30.22 -6.05 -12.68
C GLN A 284 -31.33 -5.62 -11.69
N GLN A 285 -30.97 -5.24 -10.46
CA GLN A 285 -31.94 -4.74 -9.48
C GLN A 285 -32.53 -3.39 -9.91
N ASN A 286 -31.71 -2.48 -10.44
CA ASN A 286 -32.18 -1.19 -10.93
C ASN A 286 -33.15 -1.33 -12.11
N GLU A 287 -32.84 -2.22 -13.06
CA GLU A 287 -33.75 -2.54 -14.18
C GLU A 287 -35.09 -3.07 -13.67
N LYS A 288 -35.07 -3.99 -12.70
CA LYS A 288 -36.29 -4.53 -12.08
C LYS A 288 -37.11 -3.46 -11.34
N ILE A 289 -36.44 -2.52 -10.66
CA ILE A 289 -37.12 -1.41 -9.98
C ILE A 289 -37.79 -0.50 -11.01
N LEU A 290 -37.10 -0.17 -12.12
CA LEU A 290 -37.68 0.62 -13.21
C LEU A 290 -38.92 -0.07 -13.79
N GLU A 291 -38.85 -1.36 -14.10
CA GLU A 291 -40.02 -2.12 -14.57
C GLU A 291 -41.19 -2.10 -13.57
N GLN A 292 -40.90 -2.14 -12.27
CA GLN A 292 -41.94 -2.07 -11.24
C GLN A 292 -42.56 -0.67 -11.17
N ILE A 293 -41.76 0.38 -11.33
CA ILE A 293 -42.24 1.76 -11.40
C ILE A 293 -43.18 1.90 -12.61
N ASP A 294 -42.79 1.41 -13.78
CA ASP A 294 -43.60 1.46 -15.00
C ASP A 294 -44.95 0.74 -14.80
N LYS A 295 -44.91 -0.50 -14.29
CA LYS A 295 -46.13 -1.27 -13.95
C LYS A 295 -47.01 -0.53 -12.93
N SER A 296 -46.41 0.14 -11.95
CA SER A 296 -47.16 0.93 -10.98
C SER A 296 -47.83 2.15 -11.62
N GLY A 297 -47.16 2.79 -12.57
CA GLY A 297 -47.71 3.89 -13.36
C GLY A 297 -48.90 3.47 -14.20
N GLU A 298 -48.80 2.33 -14.88
CA GLU A 298 -49.92 1.72 -15.62
C GLU A 298 -51.11 1.40 -14.69
N LEU A 299 -50.85 0.85 -13.50
CA LEU A 299 -51.90 0.56 -12.51
C LEU A 299 -52.59 1.84 -12.00
N ILE A 300 -51.85 2.94 -11.84
CA ILE A 300 -52.43 4.24 -11.46
C ILE A 300 -53.33 4.76 -12.58
N SER A 301 -52.85 4.73 -13.84
CA SER A 301 -53.64 5.15 -15.01
C SER A 301 -54.92 4.34 -15.17
N LEU A 302 -54.84 3.00 -15.09
CA LEU A 302 -56.01 2.12 -15.14
C LEU A 302 -56.98 2.39 -13.99
N ARG A 303 -56.49 2.68 -12.78
CA ARG A 303 -57.35 3.06 -11.65
C ARG A 303 -58.07 4.37 -11.93
N GLU A 304 -57.40 5.37 -12.48
CA GLU A 304 -58.02 6.65 -12.85
C GLU A 304 -59.13 6.44 -13.89
N GLU A 305 -58.86 5.67 -14.95
CA GLU A 305 -59.87 5.30 -15.96
C GLU A 305 -61.08 4.59 -15.34
N VAL A 306 -60.86 3.60 -14.47
CA VAL A 306 -61.94 2.89 -13.78
C VAL A 306 -62.79 3.86 -12.94
N THR A 307 -62.16 4.80 -12.24
CA THR A 307 -62.93 5.80 -11.47
C THR A 307 -63.73 6.75 -12.38
N GLN A 308 -63.18 7.13 -13.54
CA GLN A 308 -63.86 7.96 -14.52
C GLN A 308 -65.04 7.23 -15.17
N LEU A 309 -64.84 5.98 -15.59
CA LEU A 309 -65.90 5.13 -16.14
C LEU A 309 -67.01 4.89 -15.11
N THR A 310 -66.66 4.62 -13.86
CA THR A 310 -67.65 4.46 -12.76
C THR A 310 -68.50 5.72 -12.58
N ARG A 311 -67.88 6.90 -12.65
CA ARG A 311 -68.60 8.18 -12.55
C ARG A 311 -69.53 8.40 -13.75
N SER A 312 -69.08 8.09 -14.96
CA SER A 312 -69.90 8.19 -16.17
C SER A 312 -71.07 7.19 -16.18
N LEU A 313 -70.84 5.95 -15.74
CA LEU A 313 -71.89 4.94 -15.58
C LEU A 313 -72.97 5.43 -14.62
N ARG A 314 -72.59 5.93 -13.44
CA ARG A 314 -73.56 6.47 -12.47
C ARG A 314 -74.39 7.62 -13.05
N ARG A 315 -73.77 8.53 -13.80
CA ARG A 315 -74.50 9.62 -14.49
C ARG A 315 -75.52 9.07 -15.48
N ALA A 316 -75.12 8.15 -16.35
CA ALA A 316 -76.02 7.52 -17.31
C ALA A 316 -77.16 6.73 -16.63
N GLU A 317 -76.87 6.02 -15.54
CA GLU A 317 -77.88 5.33 -14.73
C GLU A 317 -78.89 6.31 -14.10
N THR A 318 -78.42 7.45 -13.58
CA THR A 318 -79.31 8.49 -13.03
C THR A 318 -80.17 9.14 -14.11
N GLU A 319 -79.59 9.48 -15.27
CA GLU A 319 -80.33 10.04 -16.41
C GLU A 319 -81.41 9.05 -16.90
N THR A 320 -81.07 7.77 -17.03
CA THR A 320 -82.02 6.72 -17.42
C THR A 320 -83.15 6.58 -16.42
N LYS A 321 -82.87 6.60 -15.11
CA LYS A 321 -83.91 6.56 -14.06
C LYS A 321 -84.85 7.77 -14.15
N VAL A 322 -84.30 8.98 -14.35
CA VAL A 322 -85.11 10.20 -14.52
C VAL A 322 -86.00 10.11 -15.76
N PHE A 323 -85.48 9.61 -16.89
CA PHE A 323 -86.29 9.40 -18.10
C PHE A 323 -87.40 8.37 -17.87
N GLN A 324 -87.11 7.26 -17.19
CA GLN A 324 -88.12 6.25 -16.84
C GLN A 324 -89.20 6.82 -15.90
N GLU A 325 -88.83 7.61 -14.89
CA GLU A 325 -89.77 8.30 -14.01
C GLU A 325 -90.64 9.31 -14.77
N THR A 326 -90.04 10.05 -15.71
CA THR A 326 -90.76 11.01 -16.57
C THR A 326 -91.76 10.29 -17.47
N LEU A 327 -91.39 9.15 -18.06
CA LEU A 327 -92.29 8.33 -18.88
C LEU A 327 -93.41 7.69 -18.03
N ALA A 328 -93.10 7.21 -16.83
CA ALA A 328 -94.09 6.64 -15.91
C ALA A 328 -95.09 7.71 -15.41
N GLY A 329 -94.63 8.95 -15.20
CA GLY A 329 -95.47 10.08 -14.80
C GLY A 329 -96.42 10.59 -15.90
N GLN A 330 -96.17 10.28 -17.17
CA GLN A 330 -97.08 10.62 -18.28
C GLN A 330 -98.26 9.65 -18.44
N LEU A 331 -98.27 8.51 -17.71
CA LEU A 331 -99.27 7.46 -17.88
C LEU A 331 -100.50 7.58 -16.95
N ASP A 332 -100.54 8.55 -16.03
CA ASP A 332 -101.67 8.74 -15.11
C ASP A 332 -102.32 10.13 -15.25
N PRO A 333 -103.49 10.23 -15.94
CA PRO A 333 -104.16 11.51 -16.21
C PRO A 333 -104.75 12.23 -15.00
N ASN A 334 -104.69 11.68 -13.78
CA ASN A 334 -105.43 12.22 -12.62
C ASN A 334 -104.60 12.59 -11.39
N SER A 335 -103.27 12.73 -11.51
CA SER A 335 -102.39 12.99 -10.36
C SER A 335 -102.21 14.48 -10.07
N GLN A 336 -102.91 14.96 -9.04
CA GLN A 336 -102.80 16.29 -8.43
C GLN A 336 -101.44 16.55 -7.71
N PRO A 337 -101.19 17.78 -7.16
CA PRO A 337 -99.88 18.31 -6.71
C PRO A 337 -99.04 17.54 -5.68
N MET A 338 -99.51 16.40 -5.16
CA MET A 338 -98.77 15.57 -4.21
C MET A 338 -97.51 14.94 -4.83
N VAL A 339 -97.50 14.70 -6.14
CA VAL A 339 -96.36 14.12 -6.86
C VAL A 339 -95.12 15.03 -6.80
N THR A 340 -95.31 16.35 -6.85
CA THR A 340 -94.21 17.33 -6.81
C THR A 340 -93.50 17.35 -5.45
N ASN A 341 -94.25 17.29 -4.35
CA ASN A 341 -93.67 17.27 -3.00
C ASN A 341 -92.90 15.97 -2.73
N TRP A 342 -93.42 14.82 -3.18
CA TRP A 342 -92.73 13.53 -3.03
C TRP A 342 -91.46 13.44 -3.87
N ILE A 343 -91.48 13.94 -5.13
CA ILE A 343 -90.29 14.01 -5.98
C ILE A 343 -89.24 14.92 -5.34
N GLN A 344 -89.65 16.08 -4.82
CA GLN A 344 -88.73 17.02 -4.18
C GLN A 344 -88.09 16.46 -2.91
N GLU A 345 -88.86 15.75 -2.08
CA GLU A 345 -88.34 15.04 -0.89
C GLU A 345 -87.38 13.92 -1.29
N LYS A 346 -87.69 13.14 -2.33
CA LYS A 346 -86.83 12.08 -2.85
C LYS A 346 -85.51 12.63 -3.40
N VAL A 347 -85.53 13.76 -4.11
CA VAL A 347 -84.33 14.43 -4.62
C VAL A 347 -83.48 14.93 -3.44
N TRP A 348 -84.10 15.55 -2.44
CA TRP A 348 -83.39 16.02 -1.25
C TRP A 348 -82.73 14.88 -0.47
N LEU A 349 -83.46 13.78 -0.23
CA LEU A 349 -82.91 12.59 0.42
C LEU A 349 -81.78 11.95 -0.39
N SER A 350 -81.90 11.92 -1.72
CA SER A 350 -80.85 11.37 -2.59
C SER A 350 -79.57 12.20 -2.52
N GLN A 351 -79.69 13.54 -2.48
CA GLN A 351 -78.54 14.44 -2.30
C GLN A 351 -77.87 14.23 -0.94
N GLU A 352 -78.65 14.08 0.14
CA GLU A 352 -78.09 13.85 1.47
C GLU A 352 -77.40 12.47 1.56
N VAL A 353 -77.98 11.43 0.95
CA VAL A 353 -77.34 10.11 0.86
C VAL A 353 -76.03 10.17 0.07
N ASP A 354 -75.98 10.91 -1.04
CA ASP A 354 -74.75 11.07 -1.81
C ASP A 354 -73.68 11.85 -1.04
N LYS A 355 -74.07 12.90 -0.32
CA LYS A 355 -73.18 13.64 0.58
C LYS A 355 -72.61 12.75 1.68
N LEU A 356 -73.46 11.97 2.35
CA LEU A 356 -73.04 11.00 3.37
C LEU A 356 -72.09 9.93 2.79
N ARG A 357 -72.32 9.49 1.55
CA ARG A 357 -71.46 8.52 0.88
C ARG A 357 -70.06 9.09 0.60
N VAL A 358 -69.97 10.36 0.20
CA VAL A 358 -68.68 11.05 0.01
C VAL A 358 -67.94 11.19 1.33
N MET A 359 -68.61 11.69 2.38
CA MET A 359 -68.01 11.83 3.72
C MET A 359 -67.52 10.48 4.28
N PHE A 360 -68.28 9.40 4.06
CA PHE A 360 -67.86 8.06 4.48
C PHE A 360 -66.60 7.59 3.74
N LEU A 361 -66.48 7.86 2.44
CA LEU A 361 -65.29 7.52 1.65
C LEU A 361 -64.07 8.31 2.12
N GLU A 362 -64.23 9.60 2.39
CA GLU A 362 -63.17 10.45 2.94
C GLU A 362 -62.70 9.92 4.31
N MET A 363 -63.64 9.65 5.22
CA MET A 363 -63.33 9.08 6.54
C MET A 363 -62.65 7.71 6.43
N LYS A 364 -63.04 6.87 5.46
CA LYS A 364 -62.39 5.58 5.19
C LYS A 364 -60.95 5.77 4.71
N ASN A 365 -60.70 6.77 3.86
CA ASN A 365 -59.35 7.08 3.37
C ASN A 365 -58.46 7.61 4.49
N GLU A 366 -58.95 8.53 5.31
CA GLU A 366 -58.21 9.05 6.47
C GLU A 366 -57.91 7.95 7.49
N LYS A 367 -58.87 7.04 7.75
CA LYS A 367 -58.61 5.85 8.58
C LYS A 367 -57.50 4.97 7.99
N ALA A 368 -57.46 4.78 6.68
CA ALA A 368 -56.40 3.99 6.03
C ALA A 368 -55.03 4.65 6.17
N LYS A 369 -54.92 5.96 5.93
CA LYS A 369 -53.69 6.73 6.15
C LYS A 369 -53.21 6.63 7.60
N LEU A 370 -54.14 6.77 8.54
CA LEU A 370 -53.84 6.70 9.96
C LEU A 370 -53.34 5.29 10.35
N THR A 371 -53.94 4.24 9.79
CA THR A 371 -53.49 2.85 9.99
C THR A 371 -52.05 2.65 9.51
N VAL A 372 -51.69 3.20 8.34
CA VAL A 372 -50.31 3.13 7.82
C VAL A 372 -49.34 3.88 8.73
N LYS A 373 -49.71 5.08 9.22
CA LYS A 373 -48.88 5.83 10.18
C LYS A 373 -48.67 5.04 11.47
N PHE A 374 -49.72 4.50 12.08
CA PHE A 374 -49.60 3.68 13.28
C PHE A 374 -48.73 2.44 13.06
N GLN A 375 -48.87 1.77 11.92
CA GLN A 375 -48.02 0.62 11.58
C GLN A 375 -46.55 1.02 11.47
N SER A 376 -46.25 2.18 10.86
CA SER A 376 -44.89 2.71 10.76
C SER A 376 -44.31 3.00 12.15
N HIS A 377 -45.05 3.71 13.00
CA HIS A 377 -44.61 3.99 14.38
C HIS A 377 -44.36 2.71 15.18
N ARG A 378 -45.25 1.71 15.05
CA ARG A 378 -45.07 0.40 15.68
C ARG A 378 -43.76 -0.26 15.25
N ASN A 379 -43.46 -0.26 13.95
CA ASN A 379 -42.23 -0.85 13.43
C ASN A 379 -40.97 -0.12 13.93
N ILE A 380 -41.00 1.21 14.04
CA ILE A 380 -39.88 2.01 14.58
C ILE A 380 -39.64 1.64 16.04
N LEU A 381 -40.69 1.57 16.85
CA LEU A 381 -40.60 1.21 18.26
C LEU A 381 -40.09 -0.22 18.45
N GLU A 382 -40.56 -1.18 17.65
CA GLU A 382 -40.06 -2.57 17.66
C GLU A 382 -38.56 -2.64 17.32
N GLU A 383 -38.11 -1.88 16.33
CA GLU A 383 -36.69 -1.85 15.96
C GLU A 383 -35.82 -1.16 17.03
N ASN A 384 -36.30 -0.08 17.63
CA ASN A 384 -35.60 0.58 18.74
C ASN A 384 -35.48 -0.35 19.96
N LEU A 385 -36.54 -1.07 20.30
CA LEU A 385 -36.51 -2.08 21.36
C LEU A 385 -35.45 -3.15 21.04
N ARG A 386 -35.45 -3.69 19.82
CA ARG A 386 -34.47 -4.68 19.38
C ARG A 386 -33.02 -4.17 19.43
N ARG A 387 -32.79 -2.89 19.12
CA ARG A 387 -31.44 -2.28 19.24
C ARG A 387 -31.03 -2.14 20.70
N SER A 388 -31.92 -1.65 21.56
CA SER A 388 -31.68 -1.53 22.99
C SER A 388 -31.37 -2.90 23.62
N ASP A 389 -32.13 -3.95 23.28
CA ASP A 389 -31.88 -5.31 23.76
C ASP A 389 -30.48 -5.83 23.36
N LYS A 390 -30.01 -5.48 22.14
CA LYS A 390 -28.65 -5.85 21.69
C LYS A 390 -27.57 -5.08 22.43
N GLU A 391 -27.78 -3.80 22.70
CA GLU A 391 -26.84 -2.98 23.47
C GLU A 391 -26.76 -3.45 24.92
N LEU A 392 -27.91 -3.74 25.52
CA LEU A 392 -28.00 -4.33 26.85
C LEU A 392 -27.21 -5.64 26.92
N LYS A 393 -27.40 -6.54 25.94
CA LYS A 393 -26.64 -7.79 25.87
C LYS A 393 -25.12 -7.56 25.78
N LYS A 394 -24.65 -6.57 25.01
CA LYS A 394 -23.23 -6.23 24.95
C LYS A 394 -22.71 -5.72 26.30
N LEU A 395 -23.50 -4.92 27.00
CA LEU A 395 -23.15 -4.43 28.32
C LEU A 395 -23.07 -5.59 29.33
N ASP A 396 -24.03 -6.52 29.28
CA ASP A 396 -24.00 -7.75 30.08
C ASP A 396 -22.75 -8.58 29.78
N ASP A 397 -22.42 -8.78 28.49
CA ASP A 397 -21.21 -9.52 28.07
C ASP A 397 -19.92 -8.83 28.58
N ILE A 398 -19.85 -7.49 28.55
CA ILE A 398 -18.71 -6.71 29.06
C ILE A 398 -18.62 -6.82 30.58
N VAL A 399 -19.74 -6.65 31.29
CA VAL A 399 -19.82 -6.79 32.75
C VAL A 399 -19.36 -8.17 33.18
N GLN A 400 -19.84 -9.22 32.51
CA GLN A 400 -19.44 -10.59 32.75
C GLN A 400 -17.94 -10.79 32.49
N HIS A 401 -17.41 -10.23 31.40
CA HIS A 401 -15.99 -10.32 31.08
C HIS A 401 -15.10 -9.62 32.13
N ILE A 402 -15.53 -8.45 32.63
CA ILE A 402 -14.84 -7.74 33.72
C ILE A 402 -14.86 -8.59 34.98
N TYR A 403 -16.02 -9.16 35.34
CA TYR A 403 -16.16 -10.04 36.50
C TYR A 403 -15.21 -11.25 36.41
N GLU A 404 -15.20 -11.97 35.30
CA GLU A 404 -14.30 -13.12 35.05
C GLU A 404 -12.82 -12.73 35.10
N THR A 405 -12.47 -11.57 34.53
CA THR A 405 -11.10 -11.06 34.53
C THR A 405 -10.63 -10.75 35.95
N LEU A 406 -11.47 -10.10 36.76
CA LEU A 406 -11.14 -9.81 38.17
C LEU A 406 -10.99 -11.10 38.98
N LEU A 407 -11.85 -12.10 38.75
CA LEU A 407 -11.72 -13.42 39.39
C LEU A 407 -10.43 -14.15 39.00
N SER A 408 -9.92 -13.94 37.79
CA SER A 408 -8.69 -14.59 37.31
C SER A 408 -7.40 -14.07 37.96
N ILE A 409 -7.44 -12.89 38.61
CA ILE A 409 -6.26 -12.24 39.23
C ILE A 409 -6.51 -11.90 40.72
N PRO A 410 -6.82 -12.90 41.57
CA PRO A 410 -7.28 -12.66 42.95
C PRO A 410 -6.23 -11.99 43.85
N GLU A 411 -4.94 -12.25 43.61
CA GLU A 411 -3.84 -11.67 44.40
C GLU A 411 -3.78 -10.15 44.23
N VAL A 412 -3.91 -9.66 43.00
CA VAL A 412 -3.89 -8.21 42.69
C VAL A 412 -5.16 -7.53 43.18
N VAL A 413 -6.32 -8.19 43.00
CA VAL A 413 -7.61 -7.66 43.48
C VAL A 413 -7.64 -7.55 45.00
N SER A 414 -7.07 -8.52 45.73
CA SER A 414 -6.97 -8.46 47.20
C SER A 414 -6.07 -7.32 47.72
N GLY A 415 -5.14 -6.83 46.88
CA GLY A 415 -4.24 -5.72 47.20
C GLY A 415 -4.82 -4.32 46.94
N CYS A 416 -6.00 -4.22 46.31
CA CYS A 416 -6.62 -2.95 45.92
C CYS A 416 -8.09 -2.91 46.36
N LYS A 417 -8.40 -1.99 47.29
CA LYS A 417 -9.74 -1.86 47.89
C LYS A 417 -10.81 -1.49 46.86
N GLU A 418 -10.43 -0.70 45.86
CA GLU A 418 -11.31 -0.24 44.78
C GLU A 418 -11.71 -1.39 43.85
N LEU A 419 -10.77 -2.29 43.51
CA LEU A 419 -11.07 -3.49 42.71
C LEU A 419 -11.89 -4.50 43.50
N GLN A 420 -11.67 -4.60 44.81
CA GLN A 420 -12.48 -5.44 45.69
C GLN A 420 -13.92 -4.93 45.79
N GLY A 421 -14.12 -3.63 45.96
CA GLY A 421 -15.45 -3.01 45.95
C GLY A 421 -16.15 -3.11 44.59
N LEU A 422 -15.40 -3.05 43.49
CA LEU A 422 -15.94 -3.31 42.16
C LEU A 422 -16.37 -4.77 41.99
N LEU A 423 -15.58 -5.74 42.48
CA LEU A 423 -15.95 -7.15 42.44
C LEU A 423 -17.22 -7.43 43.26
N GLU A 424 -17.35 -6.83 44.45
CA GLU A 424 -18.57 -6.93 45.27
C GLU A 424 -19.80 -6.30 44.59
N PHE A 425 -19.62 -5.22 43.83
CA PHE A 425 -20.70 -4.57 43.08
C PHE A 425 -21.16 -5.38 41.85
N LEU A 426 -20.25 -6.15 41.25
CA LEU A 426 -20.53 -7.00 40.08
C LEU A 426 -20.99 -8.42 40.45
N SER A 427 -20.92 -8.79 41.73
CA SER A 427 -21.40 -10.06 42.31
C SER A 427 -22.91 -10.03 42.54
#